data_AF-A0ABD6F1N1-F1
#
_entry.id   AF-A0ABD6F1N1-F1
#
_cell.length_a   1.000
_cell.length_b   1.000
_cell.length_c   1.000
_cell.angle_alpha   90.00
_cell.angle_beta   90.00
_cell.angle_gamma   90.00
#
_symmetry.space_group_name_H-M   'P 1'
#
loop_
_entity.id
_entity.type
_entity.pdbx_description
1 polymer ?
#
loop_
_entity_poly.entity_id
_entity_poly.type
_entity_poly.pdbx_seq_one_letter_code
_entity_poly.pdbx_strand_id
1 'polypeptide(L)'
;MQNLAIVVCICSILSAVVTSETEDRNVNYDAFYDAFIGMSTAITQVIGTNSETDHLRFTQTLDHFNNLSKETWEQHYAINEDYRIPDGPAILFLTAQYSSPSELIKDKKYPVVEYAKRLNATLFMLEHRYFGSSQPFS
;
A
#
# COMPACT_ATOMS: atom_id res chain seq x y z
N MET A 1 -20.48 -9.15 -2.78
CA MET A 1 -19.64 -7.96 -3.07
C MET A 1 -18.94 -7.64 -1.76
N GLN A 2 -17.62 -7.85 -1.70
CA GLN A 2 -16.82 -7.72 -0.48
C GLN A 2 -16.54 -6.23 -0.23
N ASN A 3 -16.90 -5.73 0.96
CA ASN A 3 -16.65 -4.36 1.37
C ASN A 3 -15.17 -4.20 1.73
N LEU A 4 -14.34 -4.00 0.71
CA LEU A 4 -12.95 -3.62 0.88
C LEU A 4 -12.90 -2.15 1.31
N ALA A 5 -12.79 -1.91 2.62
CA ALA A 5 -12.49 -0.58 3.14
C ALA A 5 -10.99 -0.34 3.02
N ILE A 6 -10.58 0.58 2.13
CA ILE A 6 -9.17 1.00 1.99
C ILE A 6 -8.98 2.29 2.77
N VAL A 7 -8.26 2.21 3.89
CA VAL A 7 -7.90 3.41 4.67
C VAL A 7 -6.55 3.92 4.18
N VAL A 8 -6.55 5.09 3.55
CA VAL A 8 -5.33 5.78 3.09
C VAL A 8 -4.81 6.68 4.19
N CYS A 9 -3.67 6.32 4.78
CA CYS A 9 -2.99 7.15 5.77
C CYS A 9 -1.76 7.79 5.11
N ILE A 10 -1.76 9.12 4.97
CA ILE A 10 -0.61 9.89 4.49
C ILE A 10 0.11 10.48 5.71
N CYS A 11 1.42 10.21 5.83
CA CYS A 11 2.24 10.54 6.99
C CYS A 11 2.28 12.05 7.38
N SER A 12 1.81 12.96 6.52
CA SER A 12 1.75 14.41 6.78
C SER A 12 0.44 14.90 7.39
N ILE A 13 -0.60 14.05 7.48
CA ILE A 13 -1.89 14.41 8.09
C ILE A 13 -2.22 13.39 9.17
N LEU A 14 -1.91 13.78 10.41
CA LEU A 14 -2.48 13.14 11.58
C LEU A 14 -4.02 13.22 11.43
N SER A 15 -4.67 12.05 11.37
CA SER A 15 -6.13 11.87 11.43
C SER A 15 -6.94 12.29 10.19
N ALA A 16 -6.86 11.50 9.12
CA ALA A 16 -8.00 11.34 8.21
C ALA A 16 -8.14 9.84 7.87
N VAL A 17 -9.02 9.15 8.61
CA VAL A 17 -9.55 7.87 8.14
C VAL A 17 -10.51 8.25 7.02
N VAL A 18 -10.09 8.08 5.77
CA VAL A 18 -11.03 8.04 4.65
C VAL A 18 -11.72 6.68 4.73
N THR A 19 -12.77 6.58 5.56
CA THR A 19 -13.82 5.60 5.28
C THR A 19 -14.52 6.05 4.02
N SER A 20 -15.05 5.11 3.24
CA SER A 20 -15.64 5.27 1.90
C SER A 20 -16.86 6.20 1.78
N GLU A 21 -16.94 7.30 2.54
CA GLU A 21 -18.09 8.21 2.60
C GLU A 21 -17.73 9.71 2.52
N THR A 22 -16.54 10.09 2.03
CA THR A 22 -16.30 11.50 1.64
C THR A 22 -15.70 11.59 0.24
N GLU A 23 -16.54 12.00 -0.69
CA GLU A 23 -16.27 12.32 -2.10
C GLU A 23 -15.33 13.54 -2.18
N ASP A 24 -14.02 13.33 -2.06
CA ASP A 24 -13.02 14.36 -2.36
C ASP A 24 -12.63 14.28 -3.85
N ARG A 25 -13.09 15.27 -4.62
CA ARG A 25 -13.10 15.30 -6.09
C ARG A 25 -11.75 15.48 -6.80
N ASN A 26 -10.64 15.10 -6.17
CA ASN A 26 -9.30 15.22 -6.78
C ASN A 26 -8.44 13.95 -6.68
N VAL A 27 -9.01 12.83 -6.23
CA VAL A 27 -8.32 11.54 -6.24
C VAL A 27 -8.71 10.78 -7.51
N ASN A 28 -7.72 10.42 -8.33
CA ASN A 28 -7.95 9.52 -9.46
C ASN A 28 -8.16 8.10 -8.91
N TYR A 29 -9.44 7.76 -8.71
CA TYR A 29 -9.86 6.47 -8.16
C TYR A 29 -9.47 5.30 -9.05
N ASP A 30 -9.35 5.47 -10.37
CA ASP A 30 -8.99 4.41 -11.29
C ASP A 30 -7.53 3.99 -11.10
N ALA A 31 -6.61 4.96 -11.03
CA ALA A 31 -5.19 4.68 -10.78
C ALA A 31 -4.96 4.02 -9.40
N PHE A 32 -5.79 4.40 -8.42
CA PHE A 32 -5.75 3.81 -7.08
C PHE A 32 -6.29 2.37 -7.08
N TYR A 33 -7.38 2.12 -7.81
CA TYR A 33 -7.97 0.80 -7.97
C TYR A 33 -7.03 -0.16 -8.71
N ASP A 34 -6.38 0.30 -9.77
CA ASP A 34 -5.40 -0.48 -10.53
C ASP A 34 -4.19 -0.87 -9.68
N ALA A 35 -3.68 0.06 -8.86
CA ALA A 35 -2.61 -0.24 -7.90
C ALA A 35 -3.06 -1.28 -6.86
N PHE A 36 -4.29 -1.16 -6.35
CA PHE A 36 -4.83 -2.11 -5.39
C PHE A 36 -5.00 -3.53 -5.99
N ILE A 37 -5.54 -3.64 -7.21
CA ILE A 37 -5.72 -4.93 -7.90
C ILE A 37 -4.37 -5.56 -8.26
N GLY A 38 -3.40 -4.76 -8.68
CA GLY A 38 -2.02 -5.22 -8.91
C GLY A 38 -1.40 -5.84 -7.66
N MET A 39 -1.55 -5.18 -6.51
CA MET A 39 -1.05 -5.67 -5.23
C MET A 39 -1.80 -6.93 -4.75
N SER A 40 -3.12 -6.99 -4.93
CA SER A 40 -3.94 -8.18 -4.61
C SER A 40 -3.53 -9.43 -5.42
N THR A 41 -3.22 -9.23 -6.70
CA THR A 41 -2.76 -10.31 -7.58
C THR A 41 -1.39 -10.83 -7.15
N ALA A 42 -0.49 -9.94 -6.74
CA ALA A 42 0.82 -10.32 -6.19
C ALA A 42 0.70 -11.12 -4.88
N ILE A 43 -0.27 -10.80 -4.01
CA ILE A 43 -0.52 -11.52 -2.74
C ILE A 43 -0.84 -13.00 -2.95
N THR A 44 -1.52 -13.36 -4.05
CA THR A 44 -1.84 -14.77 -4.33
C THR A 44 -0.58 -15.61 -4.62
N GLN A 45 0.50 -14.97 -5.06
CA GLN A 45 1.78 -15.65 -5.35
C GLN A 45 2.70 -15.78 -4.12
N VAL A 46 2.46 -15.03 -3.04
CA VAL A 46 3.37 -14.94 -1.88
C VAL A 46 2.98 -15.86 -0.71
N ILE A 47 1.83 -16.55 -0.78
CA ILE A 47 1.35 -17.48 0.26
C ILE A 47 2.23 -18.75 0.28
N GLY A 48 3.42 -18.68 0.89
CA GLY A 48 4.30 -19.85 1.00
C GLY A 48 5.72 -19.66 1.54
N THR A 49 6.20 -18.46 1.88
CA THR A 49 7.60 -18.31 2.34
C THR A 49 7.73 -17.44 3.59
N ASN A 50 8.53 -17.95 4.54
CA ASN A 50 8.91 -17.24 5.75
C ASN A 50 9.73 -16.00 5.41
N SER A 51 9.22 -14.84 5.82
CA SER A 51 9.96 -13.64 6.25
C SER A 51 11.15 -13.18 5.39
N GLU A 52 10.86 -12.58 4.24
CA GLU A 52 11.54 -11.33 3.84
C GLU A 52 10.49 -10.32 3.35
N THR A 53 9.85 -9.66 4.32
CA THR A 53 8.87 -8.58 4.08
C THR A 53 9.49 -7.26 3.65
N ASP A 54 10.82 -7.20 3.46
CA ASP A 54 11.57 -5.99 3.08
C ASP A 54 11.81 -5.83 1.58
N HIS A 55 11.47 -6.83 0.75
CA HIS A 55 11.81 -6.84 -0.67
C HIS A 55 10.64 -7.18 -1.59
N LEU A 56 9.41 -6.85 -1.18
CA LEU A 56 8.26 -7.04 -2.04
C LEU A 56 8.18 -5.91 -3.09
N ARG A 57 7.98 -6.31 -4.35
CA ARG A 57 7.95 -5.41 -5.50
C ARG A 57 6.75 -5.74 -6.37
N PHE A 58 6.16 -4.72 -6.98
CA PHE A 58 5.16 -4.90 -8.02
C PHE A 58 5.44 -3.98 -9.20
N THR A 59 5.10 -4.47 -10.38
CA THR A 59 5.26 -3.74 -11.64
C THR A 59 4.22 -2.62 -11.75
N GLN A 60 4.67 -1.40 -11.97
CA GLN A 60 3.84 -0.20 -12.10
C GLN A 60 4.12 0.50 -13.43
N THR A 61 3.09 1.11 -14.03
CA THR A 61 3.27 1.97 -15.21
C THR A 61 4.16 3.16 -14.85
N LEU A 62 5.12 3.49 -15.73
CA LEU A 62 6.05 4.59 -15.49
C LEU A 62 5.37 5.96 -15.60
N ASP A 63 4.51 6.11 -16.61
CA ASP A 63 3.82 7.35 -16.95
C ASP A 63 2.32 7.10 -17.18
N HIS A 64 1.51 7.33 -16.14
CA HIS A 64 0.05 7.24 -16.20
C HIS A 64 -0.62 8.37 -16.99
N PHE A 65 0.13 9.40 -17.41
CA PHE A 65 -0.40 10.52 -18.20
C PHE A 65 -0.18 10.34 -19.70
N ASN A 66 0.65 9.38 -20.09
CA ASN A 66 0.91 9.03 -21.48
C ASN A 66 0.39 7.62 -21.80
N ASN A 67 -0.83 7.55 -22.32
CA ASN A 67 -1.50 6.29 -22.68
C ASN A 67 -0.78 5.49 -23.79
N LEU A 68 0.20 6.10 -24.48
CA LEU A 68 1.02 5.40 -25.48
C LEU A 68 2.28 4.78 -24.85
N SER A 69 2.69 5.25 -23.66
CA SER A 69 3.81 4.66 -22.95
C SER A 69 3.43 3.27 -22.44
N LYS A 70 4.33 2.31 -22.67
CA LYS A 70 4.24 0.94 -22.15
C LYS A 70 5.37 0.66 -21.16
N GLU A 71 6.10 1.70 -20.76
CA GLU A 71 7.22 1.57 -19.86
C GLU A 71 6.71 1.26 -18.46
N THR A 72 7.39 0.32 -17.80
CA THR A 72 7.07 -0.10 -16.45
C THR A 72 8.31 -0.06 -15.58
N TRP A 73 8.10 -0.04 -14.27
CA TRP A 73 9.14 -0.06 -13.26
C TRP A 73 8.67 -0.82 -12.03
N GLU A 74 9.61 -1.22 -11.18
CA GLU A 74 9.31 -2.01 -9.99
C GLU A 74 9.22 -1.12 -8.75
N GLN A 75 8.02 -1.00 -8.20
CA GLN A 75 7.73 -0.22 -6.99
C GLN A 75 7.75 -1.13 -5.75
N HIS A 76 8.42 -0.68 -4.69
CA HIS A 76 8.52 -1.45 -3.45
C HIS A 76 7.33 -1.22 -2.53
N TYR A 77 6.98 -2.26 -1.79
CA TYR A 77 5.94 -2.24 -0.78
C TYR A 77 6.28 -3.21 0.35
N ALA A 78 5.54 -3.14 1.45
CA ALA A 78 5.63 -4.11 2.53
C ALA A 78 4.23 -4.50 3.02
N ILE A 79 4.14 -5.70 3.61
CA ILE A 79 2.91 -6.25 4.18
C ILE A 79 3.16 -6.59 5.64
N ASN A 80 2.22 -6.22 6.52
CA ASN A 80 2.06 -6.75 7.86
C ASN A 80 0.68 -7.42 7.97
N GLU A 81 0.70 -8.73 8.24
CA GLU A 81 -0.49 -9.56 8.39
C GLU A 81 -0.72 -10.04 9.84
N ASP A 82 0.03 -9.50 10.82
CA ASP A 82 0.01 -9.94 12.23
C ASP A 82 -1.40 -9.91 12.86
N TYR A 83 -2.27 -9.02 12.36
CA TYR A 83 -3.63 -8.81 12.86
C TYR A 83 -4.70 -9.12 11.81
N ARG A 84 -4.32 -9.71 10.67
CA ARG A 84 -5.25 -10.07 9.60
C ARG A 84 -6.22 -11.14 10.09
N ILE A 85 -7.50 -10.95 9.80
CA ILE A 85 -8.51 -12.03 9.82
C ILE A 85 -8.97 -12.35 8.40
N PRO A 86 -9.51 -13.56 8.14
CA PRO A 86 -10.22 -13.84 6.91
C PRO A 86 -11.30 -12.79 6.64
N ASP A 87 -11.35 -12.27 5.41
CA ASP A 87 -12.29 -11.23 4.98
C ASP A 87 -12.24 -9.90 5.77
N GLY A 88 -11.15 -9.65 6.50
CA GLY A 88 -10.90 -8.38 7.19
C GLY A 88 -10.55 -7.22 6.25
N PRO A 89 -10.61 -5.96 6.73
CA PRO A 89 -10.27 -4.79 5.93
C PRO A 89 -8.78 -4.72 5.57
N ALA A 90 -8.44 -3.85 4.63
CA ALA A 90 -7.05 -3.57 4.25
C ALA A 90 -6.71 -2.09 4.51
N ILE A 91 -5.60 -1.83 5.17
CA ILE A 91 -5.07 -0.47 5.34
C ILE A 91 -3.94 -0.29 4.34
N LEU A 92 -3.98 0.79 3.55
CA LEU A 92 -2.91 1.19 2.66
C LEU A 92 -2.22 2.44 3.21
N PHE A 93 -1.03 2.26 3.75
CA PHE A 93 -0.19 3.32 4.27
C PHE A 93 0.73 3.87 3.17
N LEU A 94 0.58 5.15 2.84
CA LEU A 94 1.40 5.79 1.83
C LEU A 94 2.51 6.59 2.52
N THR A 95 3.77 6.26 2.24
CA THR A 95 4.87 7.11 2.71
C THR A 95 4.99 8.36 1.84
N ALA A 96 5.51 9.43 2.45
CA ALA A 96 5.75 10.69 1.74
C ALA A 96 7.21 10.78 1.25
N GLN A 97 8.18 10.62 2.15
CA GLN A 97 9.60 10.90 1.88
C GLN A 97 10.58 9.88 2.48
N TYR A 98 10.09 8.88 3.21
CA TYR A 98 10.95 7.96 3.95
C TYR A 98 11.10 6.63 3.23
N SER A 99 12.34 6.15 3.21
CA SER A 99 12.73 4.79 2.87
C SER A 99 12.62 3.89 4.11
N SER A 100 12.44 2.59 3.88
CA SER A 100 12.26 1.49 4.86
C SER A 100 10.80 1.06 5.05
N PRO A 101 10.22 0.40 4.02
CA PRO A 101 8.83 -0.02 4.01
C PRO A 101 8.38 -0.85 5.20
N SER A 102 9.21 -1.82 5.60
CA SER A 102 8.78 -2.82 6.58
C SER A 102 8.92 -2.34 8.03
N GLU A 103 9.88 -1.45 8.33
CA GLU A 103 10.11 -0.97 9.70
C GLU A 103 8.89 -0.21 10.23
N LEU A 104 8.31 0.67 9.41
CA LEU A 104 7.17 1.51 9.77
C LEU A 104 5.91 0.71 10.07
N ILE A 105 5.70 -0.42 9.38
CA ILE A 105 4.50 -1.24 9.55
C ILE A 105 4.70 -2.38 10.55
N LYS A 106 5.92 -2.64 11.03
CA LYS A 106 6.21 -3.66 12.05
C LYS A 106 6.39 -3.08 13.44
N ASP A 107 6.84 -1.83 13.58
CA ASP A 107 7.00 -1.22 14.89
C ASP A 107 5.63 -0.81 15.47
N LYS A 108 5.25 -1.50 16.54
CA LYS A 108 4.00 -1.30 17.30
C LYS A 108 3.86 0.10 17.88
N LYS A 109 4.92 0.91 17.90
CA LYS A 109 4.86 2.33 18.28
C LYS A 109 4.16 3.20 17.23
N TYR A 110 4.10 2.78 15.97
CA TYR A 110 3.42 3.55 14.93
C TYR A 110 1.89 3.39 15.01
N PRO A 111 1.12 4.49 14.94
CA PRO A 111 -0.34 4.44 15.03
C PRO A 111 -1.01 3.53 14.00
N VAL A 112 -0.42 3.40 12.80
CA VAL A 112 -0.97 2.56 11.74
C VAL A 112 -0.99 1.07 12.09
N VAL A 113 -0.02 0.60 12.89
CA VAL A 113 0.03 -0.79 13.38
C VAL A 113 -1.05 -1.02 14.43
N GLU A 114 -1.30 -0.04 15.30
CA GLU A 114 -2.40 -0.08 16.26
C GLU A 114 -3.76 -0.04 15.57
N TYR A 115 -3.91 0.71 14.46
CA TYR A 115 -5.13 0.67 13.65
C TYR A 115 -5.34 -0.69 12.98
N ALA A 116 -4.29 -1.29 12.42
CA ALA A 116 -4.36 -2.64 11.85
C ALA A 116 -4.85 -3.65 12.89
N LYS A 117 -4.32 -3.56 14.12
CA LYS A 117 -4.77 -4.36 15.26
C LYS A 117 -6.24 -4.13 15.62
N ARG A 118 -6.68 -2.88 15.75
CA ARG A 118 -8.07 -2.56 16.14
C ARG A 118 -9.10 -2.95 15.09
N LEU A 119 -8.73 -2.88 13.83
CA LEU A 119 -9.60 -3.17 12.69
C LEU A 119 -9.51 -4.61 12.21
N ASN A 120 -8.62 -5.43 12.80
CA ASN A 120 -8.26 -6.76 12.29
C ASN A 120 -7.87 -6.73 10.80
N ALA A 121 -7.08 -5.73 10.43
CA ALA A 121 -6.76 -5.40 9.06
C ALA A 121 -5.43 -6.02 8.60
N THR A 122 -5.35 -6.31 7.31
CA THR A 122 -4.06 -6.44 6.63
C THR A 122 -3.48 -5.04 6.41
N LEU A 123 -2.24 -4.81 6.81
CA LEU A 123 -1.57 -3.52 6.63
C LEU A 123 -0.56 -3.60 5.48
N PHE A 124 -0.79 -2.80 4.45
CA PHE A 124 0.14 -2.58 3.36
C PHE A 124 0.82 -1.23 3.55
N MET A 125 2.10 -1.15 3.28
CA MET A 125 2.79 0.12 3.06
C MET A 125 3.32 0.16 1.65
N LEU A 126 3.08 1.27 0.96
CA LEU A 126 3.56 1.52 -0.38
C LEU A 126 4.65 2.60 -0.34
N GLU A 127 5.84 2.26 -0.82
CA GLU A 127 6.93 3.23 -0.90
C GLU A 127 6.67 4.21 -2.04
N HIS A 128 6.81 5.51 -1.75
CA HIS A 128 6.60 6.55 -2.74
C HIS A 128 7.62 6.43 -3.89
N ARG A 129 7.15 6.63 -5.13
CA ARG A 129 8.05 6.71 -6.30
C ARG A 129 9.16 7.74 -6.09
N TYR A 130 10.38 7.40 -6.53
CA TYR A 130 11.64 8.16 -6.37
C TYR A 130 12.27 8.17 -4.97
N PHE A 131 11.70 7.45 -3.99
CA PHE A 131 12.26 7.33 -2.65
C PHE A 131 12.73 5.90 -2.39
N GLY A 132 13.70 5.76 -1.49
CA GLY A 132 14.24 4.47 -1.09
C GLY A 132 14.66 3.62 -2.28
N SER A 133 14.11 2.42 -2.35
CA SER A 133 14.40 1.43 -3.39
C SER A 133 13.46 1.53 -4.59
N SER A 134 12.42 2.38 -4.50
CA SER A 134 11.43 2.67 -5.53
C SER A 134 11.95 3.72 -6.53
N GLN A 135 12.98 3.34 -7.28
CA GLN A 135 13.68 4.20 -8.24
C GLN A 135 13.36 3.79 -9.69
N PRO A 136 12.50 4.53 -10.41
CA PRO A 136 12.08 4.14 -11.76
C PRO A 136 13.18 4.17 -12.83
N PHE A 137 14.33 4.82 -12.56
CA PHE A 137 15.41 5.06 -13.54
C PHE A 137 16.78 4.56 -13.08
N SER A 138 16.86 3.77 -12.00
CA SER A 138 18.12 3.24 -11.45
C SER A 138 18.53 1.90 -12.04
#